data_AF-A0A6J1SVH5-F1
#
_entry.id   AF-A0A6J1SVH5-F1
#
_cell.length_a   1.000
_cell.length_b   1.000
_cell.length_c   1.000
_cell.angle_alpha   90.00
_cell.angle_beta   90.00
_cell.angle_gamma   90.00
#
_symmetry.space_group_name_H-M   'P 1'
#
loop_
_entity.id
_entity.type
_entity.pdbx_description
1 polymer ?
#
loop_
_entity_poly.entity_id
_entity_poly.type
_entity_poly.pdbx_seq_one_letter_code
_entity_poly.pdbx_strand_id
1 'polypeptide(L)'
;MLPAMLLLLAPLALACPCPPATAASEVCGSDLATYPSQCHLDCAAEPGLSLQHPGPCSPQDPAQQRRRLLASEELRQWDECNKGRDCPAATCSECGPDDRDCAVMCRLNCECGCGGYPPGGMDYRLWEACNEGRGCLGRAATCTVKCVGEEDEKECRDPCERDWRRCDCGCTQLAGNRTKVRREVKAVGKSTKENNQES
;
A
#
# COMPACT_ATOMS: atom_id res chain seq x y z
N MET A 1 23.21 37.95 -33.79
CA MET A 1 22.42 37.04 -34.65
C MET A 1 22.11 35.78 -33.87
N LEU A 2 20.83 35.66 -33.50
CA LEU A 2 19.99 34.53 -33.05
C LEU A 2 20.53 33.49 -32.03
N PRO A 3 19.85 33.32 -30.87
CA PRO A 3 20.15 32.28 -29.90
C PRO A 3 19.54 30.94 -30.33
N ALA A 4 20.29 29.85 -30.14
CA ALA A 4 19.78 28.50 -30.29
C ALA A 4 18.87 28.16 -29.10
N MET A 5 17.56 28.31 -29.29
CA MET A 5 16.54 27.70 -28.42
C MET A 5 16.67 26.18 -28.53
N LEU A 6 17.23 25.55 -27.50
CA LEU A 6 17.01 24.13 -27.24
C LEU A 6 15.52 23.95 -26.89
N LEU A 7 14.77 23.35 -27.80
CA LEU A 7 13.45 22.79 -27.55
C LEU A 7 13.58 21.68 -26.50
N LEU A 8 13.26 22.00 -25.26
CA LEU A 8 12.94 21.03 -24.23
C LEU A 8 11.62 20.35 -24.63
N LEU A 9 11.71 19.21 -25.32
CA LEU A 9 10.62 18.24 -25.38
C LEU A 9 10.45 17.64 -23.98
N ALA A 10 9.73 18.35 -23.11
CA ALA A 10 9.20 17.75 -21.91
C ALA A 10 8.25 16.61 -22.36
N PRO A 11 8.39 15.38 -21.85
CA PRO A 11 7.38 14.37 -22.09
C PRO A 11 6.09 14.93 -21.51
N LEU A 12 5.06 15.08 -22.36
CA LEU A 12 3.71 15.29 -21.87
C LEU A 12 3.42 14.07 -20.99
N ALA A 13 3.53 14.25 -19.67
CA ALA A 13 2.84 13.40 -18.72
C ALA A 13 1.43 13.24 -19.27
N LEU A 14 0.97 11.99 -19.35
CA LEU A 14 -0.28 11.59 -19.98
C LEU A 14 -1.45 12.27 -19.25
N ALA A 15 -1.69 13.53 -19.57
CA ALA A 15 -2.83 14.28 -19.10
C ALA A 15 -4.02 13.61 -19.74
N CYS A 16 -4.92 13.14 -18.90
CA CYS A 16 -6.15 12.54 -19.34
C CYS A 16 -6.86 13.46 -20.35
N PRO A 17 -7.23 13.00 -21.56
CA PRO A 17 -7.83 13.84 -22.60
C PRO A 17 -9.33 14.11 -22.31
N CYS A 18 -9.63 14.62 -21.11
CA CYS A 18 -10.98 15.00 -20.72
C CYS A 18 -11.19 16.51 -20.88
N PRO A 19 -12.40 16.94 -21.29
CA PRO A 19 -12.73 18.36 -21.31
C PRO A 19 -12.73 18.93 -19.88
N PRO A 20 -12.48 20.23 -19.70
CA PRO A 20 -12.67 20.90 -18.41
C PRO A 20 -14.08 20.61 -17.88
N ALA A 21 -14.15 20.14 -16.64
CA ALA A 21 -15.41 19.81 -15.99
C ALA A 21 -15.83 20.90 -14.99
N THR A 22 -17.13 21.02 -14.78
CA THR A 22 -17.71 21.90 -13.75
C THR A 22 -18.08 21.08 -12.52
N ALA A 23 -18.28 21.75 -11.37
CA ALA A 23 -18.74 21.07 -10.15
C ALA A 23 -20.05 20.28 -10.36
N ALA A 24 -20.94 20.73 -11.27
CA ALA A 24 -22.16 20.02 -11.60
C ALA A 24 -21.95 18.69 -12.35
N SER A 25 -20.74 18.46 -12.87
CA SER A 25 -20.36 17.25 -13.60
C SER A 25 -19.67 16.21 -12.72
N GLU A 26 -19.39 16.54 -11.45
CA GLU A 26 -18.65 15.68 -10.53
C GLU A 26 -19.36 14.34 -10.30
N VAL A 27 -18.56 13.31 -10.06
CA VAL A 27 -19.03 11.96 -9.78
C VAL A 27 -18.25 11.34 -8.63
N CYS A 28 -18.88 10.45 -7.87
CA CYS A 28 -18.23 9.68 -6.81
C CYS A 28 -17.84 8.30 -7.34
N GLY A 29 -16.56 7.96 -7.25
CA GLY A 29 -16.04 6.63 -7.60
C GLY A 29 -16.30 5.58 -6.52
N SER A 30 -16.18 4.30 -6.87
CA SER A 30 -16.26 3.17 -5.93
C SER A 30 -15.13 3.17 -4.90
N ASP A 31 -14.04 3.88 -5.20
CA ASP A 31 -12.95 4.19 -4.30
C ASP A 31 -13.27 5.34 -3.31
N LEU A 32 -14.46 5.95 -3.43
CA LEU A 32 -14.94 7.08 -2.64
C LEU A 32 -14.11 8.37 -2.86
N ALA A 33 -13.51 8.50 -4.04
CA ALA A 33 -12.94 9.75 -4.52
C ALA A 33 -13.92 10.50 -5.42
N THR A 34 -13.98 11.82 -5.25
CA THR A 34 -14.68 12.71 -6.18
C THR A 34 -13.83 12.91 -7.43
N TYR A 35 -14.40 12.58 -8.59
CA TYR A 35 -13.81 12.86 -9.89
C TYR A 35 -14.51 14.05 -10.54
N PRO A 36 -13.79 14.92 -11.29
CA PRO A 36 -14.39 16.08 -11.93
C PRO A 36 -15.51 15.73 -12.92
N SER A 37 -15.44 14.55 -13.55
CA SER A 37 -16.50 14.03 -14.41
C SER A 37 -16.37 12.51 -14.60
N GLN A 38 -17.39 11.89 -15.20
CA GLN A 38 -17.32 10.49 -15.64
C GLN A 38 -16.08 10.20 -16.50
N CYS A 39 -15.76 11.08 -17.47
CA CYS A 39 -14.53 10.95 -18.28
C CYS A 39 -13.26 10.81 -17.41
N HIS A 40 -13.12 11.64 -16.37
CA HIS A 40 -11.94 11.60 -15.50
C HIS A 40 -11.89 10.32 -14.66
N LEU A 41 -13.04 9.80 -14.23
CA LEU A 41 -13.14 8.51 -13.55
C LEU A 41 -12.69 7.37 -14.48
N ASP A 42 -13.26 7.30 -15.69
CA ASP A 42 -12.93 6.25 -16.66
C ASP A 42 -11.44 6.27 -17.05
N CYS A 43 -10.88 7.47 -17.11
CA CYS A 43 -9.50 7.69 -17.50
C CYS A 43 -8.47 7.39 -16.41
N ALA A 44 -8.87 7.44 -15.14
CA ALA A 44 -7.99 7.00 -14.05
C ALA A 44 -7.55 5.55 -14.24
N ALA A 45 -8.35 4.73 -14.95
CA ALA A 45 -8.02 3.38 -15.38
C ALA A 45 -7.53 2.46 -14.24
N GLU A 46 -7.93 2.77 -13.01
CA GLU A 46 -7.59 1.99 -11.83
C GLU A 46 -8.39 0.68 -11.85
N PRO A 47 -7.73 -0.49 -11.68
CA PRO A 47 -8.42 -1.78 -11.69
C PRO A 47 -9.56 -1.84 -10.66
N GLY A 48 -10.78 -2.11 -11.12
CA GLY A 48 -11.96 -2.21 -10.24
C GLY A 48 -12.58 -0.86 -9.84
N LEU A 49 -12.06 0.26 -10.34
CA LEU A 49 -12.70 1.56 -10.21
C LEU A 49 -13.96 1.61 -11.09
N SER A 50 -15.06 2.04 -10.50
CA SER A 50 -16.34 2.21 -11.18
C SER A 50 -17.06 3.43 -10.63
N LEU A 51 -18.07 3.92 -11.35
CA LEU A 51 -18.99 4.91 -10.80
C LEU A 51 -19.74 4.30 -9.60
N GLN A 52 -19.82 5.04 -8.50
CA GLN A 52 -20.69 4.71 -7.37
C GLN A 52 -22.01 5.48 -7.46
N HIS A 53 -21.95 6.80 -7.53
CA HIS A 53 -23.13 7.64 -7.71
C HIS A 53 -22.78 8.98 -8.41
N PRO A 54 -23.77 9.64 -9.05
CA PRO A 54 -23.59 11.00 -9.58
C PRO A 54 -23.43 12.04 -8.46
N GLY A 55 -22.70 13.13 -8.73
CA GLY A 55 -22.35 14.14 -7.74
C GLY A 55 -21.08 13.79 -6.95
N PRO A 56 -20.50 14.74 -6.20
CA PRO A 56 -19.31 14.50 -5.41
C PRO A 56 -19.58 13.53 -4.27
N CYS A 57 -18.54 12.80 -3.83
CA CYS A 57 -18.62 12.04 -2.58
C CYS A 57 -18.82 13.00 -1.40
N SER A 58 -19.60 12.57 -0.41
CA SER A 58 -19.81 13.32 0.84
C SER A 58 -19.30 12.50 2.03
N PRO A 59 -18.76 13.13 3.09
CA PRO A 59 -18.48 12.45 4.36
C PRO A 59 -19.72 11.75 4.94
N GLN A 60 -20.92 12.25 4.61
CA GLN A 60 -22.21 11.72 5.04
C GLN A 60 -22.74 10.61 4.13
N ASP A 61 -22.01 10.24 3.07
CA ASP A 61 -22.37 9.08 2.27
C ASP A 61 -22.38 7.82 3.16
N PRO A 62 -23.48 7.06 3.22
CA PRO A 62 -23.57 5.86 4.07
C PRO A 62 -22.45 4.85 3.81
N ALA A 63 -21.98 4.71 2.57
CA ALA A 63 -20.87 3.83 2.21
C ALA A 63 -19.53 4.36 2.75
N GLN A 64 -19.31 5.68 2.69
CA GLN A 64 -18.11 6.32 3.25
C GLN A 64 -18.10 6.23 4.77
N GLN A 65 -19.21 6.56 5.44
CA GLN A 65 -19.32 6.43 6.88
C GLN A 65 -19.14 4.99 7.35
N ARG A 66 -19.73 4.02 6.64
CA ARG A 66 -19.51 2.60 6.92
C ARG A 66 -18.06 2.18 6.74
N ARG A 67 -17.37 2.67 5.70
CA ARG A 67 -15.94 2.38 5.46
C ARG A 67 -15.08 2.90 6.62
N ARG A 68 -15.35 4.12 7.11
CA ARG A 68 -14.66 4.73 8.27
C ARG A 68 -14.86 3.88 9.51
N LEU A 69 -16.11 3.58 9.88
CA LEU A 69 -16.44 2.77 11.05
C LEU A 69 -15.77 1.39 11.04
N LEU A 70 -15.78 0.69 9.90
CA LEU A 70 -15.13 -0.61 9.78
C LEU A 70 -13.60 -0.51 9.91
N ALA A 71 -12.99 0.55 9.38
CA ALA A 71 -11.56 0.78 9.52
C ALA A 71 -11.17 1.07 10.98
N SER A 72 -11.93 1.93 11.65
CA SER A 72 -11.71 2.29 13.06
C SER A 72 -11.77 1.06 13.96
N GLU A 73 -12.77 0.21 13.76
CA GLU A 73 -12.92 -1.01 14.56
C GLU A 73 -11.80 -2.03 14.30
N GLU A 74 -11.38 -2.20 13.04
CA GLU A 74 -10.26 -3.07 12.70
C GLU A 74 -8.94 -2.58 13.29
N LEU A 75 -8.65 -1.28 13.19
CA LEU A 75 -7.45 -0.70 13.80
C LEU A 75 -7.45 -0.83 15.31
N ARG A 76 -8.60 -0.60 15.97
CA ARG A 76 -8.74 -0.79 17.41
C ARG A 76 -8.38 -2.22 17.82
N GLN A 77 -8.91 -3.22 17.13
CA GLN A 77 -8.60 -4.63 17.39
C GLN A 77 -7.12 -4.94 17.17
N TRP A 78 -6.56 -4.41 16.08
CA TRP A 78 -5.15 -4.58 15.75
C TRP A 78 -4.26 -3.98 16.86
N ASP A 79 -4.53 -2.76 17.30
CA ASP A 79 -3.76 -2.05 18.32
C ASP A 79 -3.87 -2.70 19.70
N GLU A 80 -5.06 -3.17 20.07
CA GLU A 80 -5.27 -3.94 21.30
C GLU A 80 -4.43 -5.22 21.30
N CYS A 81 -4.39 -5.94 20.18
CA CYS A 81 -3.53 -7.11 20.03
C CYS A 81 -2.04 -6.74 20.09
N ASN A 82 -1.61 -5.69 19.37
CA ASN A 82 -0.21 -5.23 19.37
C ASN A 82 0.27 -4.92 20.79
N LYS A 83 -0.57 -4.24 21.57
CA LYS A 83 -0.32 -3.95 22.97
C LYS A 83 -0.33 -5.21 23.82
N GLY A 84 -1.29 -6.10 23.62
CA GLY A 84 -1.41 -7.35 24.39
C GLY A 84 -0.24 -8.32 24.17
N ARG A 85 0.37 -8.30 22.97
CA ARG A 85 1.53 -9.12 22.62
C ARG A 85 2.87 -8.39 22.78
N ASP A 86 2.84 -7.12 23.19
CA ASP A 86 4.01 -6.24 23.25
C ASP A 86 4.83 -6.26 21.95
N CYS A 87 4.13 -6.24 20.80
CA CYS A 87 4.78 -6.33 19.49
C CYS A 87 5.84 -5.26 19.25
N PRO A 88 5.70 -4.00 19.71
CA PRO A 88 6.77 -3.00 19.60
C PRO A 88 8.08 -3.40 20.30
N ALA A 89 8.05 -4.30 21.28
CA ALA A 89 9.23 -4.84 21.95
C ALA A 89 9.55 -6.29 21.51
N ALA A 90 8.90 -6.82 20.47
CA ALA A 90 9.11 -8.18 20.01
C ALA A 90 10.57 -8.44 19.65
N THR A 91 11.07 -9.59 20.09
CA THR A 91 12.40 -10.10 19.75
C THR A 91 12.27 -11.49 19.12
N CYS A 92 13.13 -11.77 18.14
CA CYS A 92 13.15 -13.03 17.42
C CYS A 92 14.50 -13.70 17.63
N SER A 93 14.48 -15.00 17.92
CA SER A 93 15.69 -15.78 18.22
C SER A 93 16.65 -15.92 17.04
N GLU A 94 16.17 -15.71 15.82
CA GLU A 94 16.99 -15.69 14.59
C GLU A 94 17.74 -14.36 14.38
N CYS A 95 17.37 -13.30 15.10
CA CYS A 95 18.01 -11.99 14.96
C CYS A 95 19.26 -11.89 15.85
N GLY A 96 20.35 -11.40 15.27
CA GLY A 96 21.53 -11.00 16.02
C GLY A 96 21.29 -9.72 16.85
N PRO A 97 22.10 -9.46 17.89
CA PRO A 97 21.94 -8.29 18.77
C PRO A 97 22.03 -6.94 18.05
N ASP A 98 22.79 -6.87 16.95
CA ASP A 98 22.98 -5.66 16.14
C ASP A 98 22.24 -5.70 14.78
N ASP A 99 21.44 -6.75 14.54
CA ASP A 99 20.69 -6.91 13.30
C ASP A 99 19.39 -6.12 13.33
N ARG A 100 19.52 -4.82 13.05
CA ARG A 100 18.38 -3.87 13.04
C ARG A 100 17.34 -4.23 11.98
N ASP A 101 17.78 -4.66 10.81
CA ASP A 101 16.90 -5.03 9.70
C ASP A 101 16.04 -6.25 10.10
N CYS A 102 16.66 -7.27 10.71
CA CYS A 102 15.94 -8.41 11.27
C CYS A 102 15.00 -8.00 12.41
N ALA A 103 15.44 -7.14 13.33
CA ALA A 103 14.60 -6.66 14.43
C ALA A 103 13.37 -5.87 13.94
N VAL A 104 13.50 -5.08 12.88
CA VAL A 104 12.38 -4.39 12.21
C VAL A 104 11.41 -5.43 11.63
N MET A 105 11.91 -6.40 10.86
CA MET A 105 11.06 -7.43 10.29
C MET A 105 10.39 -8.32 11.36
N CYS A 106 11.06 -8.55 12.49
CA CYS A 106 10.52 -9.29 13.62
C CYS A 106 9.30 -8.58 14.23
N ARG A 107 9.48 -7.31 14.58
CA ARG A 107 8.41 -6.44 15.10
C ARG A 107 7.25 -6.38 14.11
N LEU A 108 7.55 -6.14 12.85
CA LEU A 108 6.55 -6.04 11.79
C LEU A 108 5.77 -7.34 11.62
N ASN A 109 6.41 -8.50 11.63
CA ASN A 109 5.70 -9.78 11.56
C ASN A 109 4.83 -10.04 12.80
N CYS A 110 5.25 -9.60 13.99
CA CYS A 110 4.39 -9.63 15.18
C CYS A 110 3.14 -8.79 14.97
N GLU A 111 3.31 -7.54 14.54
CA GLU A 111 2.21 -6.61 14.28
C GLU A 111 1.29 -7.14 13.18
N CYS A 112 1.84 -7.63 12.07
CA CYS A 112 1.05 -8.24 11.00
C CYS A 112 0.25 -9.47 11.44
N GLY A 113 0.79 -10.26 12.38
CA GLY A 113 0.05 -11.34 13.01
C GLY A 113 -1.21 -10.86 13.73
N CYS A 114 -1.18 -9.69 14.37
CA CYS A 114 -2.36 -9.05 14.97
C CYS A 114 -3.38 -8.58 13.94
N GLY A 115 -2.94 -8.22 12.73
CA GLY A 115 -3.80 -7.95 11.57
C GLY A 115 -4.31 -9.21 10.86
N GLY A 116 -4.05 -10.41 11.40
CA GLY A 116 -4.49 -11.69 10.82
C GLY A 116 -3.62 -12.21 9.67
N TYR A 117 -2.45 -11.62 9.42
CA TYR A 117 -1.53 -12.11 8.39
C TYR A 117 -0.71 -13.29 8.94
N PRO A 118 -0.46 -14.34 8.13
CA PRO A 118 0.47 -15.38 8.52
C PRO A 118 1.91 -14.81 8.60
N PRO A 119 2.85 -15.49 9.25
CA PRO A 119 4.24 -15.07 9.27
C PRO A 119 4.81 -14.91 7.86
N GLY A 120 5.44 -13.77 7.61
CA GLY A 120 6.07 -13.40 6.36
C GLY A 120 7.57 -13.69 6.34
N GLY A 121 8.26 -13.09 5.37
CA GLY A 121 9.71 -13.16 5.28
C GLY A 121 10.42 -12.19 6.23
N MET A 122 11.69 -12.49 6.47
CA MET A 122 12.60 -11.68 7.30
C MET A 122 13.64 -10.90 6.47
N ASP A 123 13.54 -10.96 5.13
CA ASP A 123 14.42 -10.20 4.23
C ASP A 123 13.92 -8.75 4.12
N TYR A 124 14.52 -7.87 4.91
CA TYR A 124 14.19 -6.44 4.96
C TYR A 124 14.26 -5.78 3.59
N ARG A 125 15.27 -6.11 2.77
CA ARG A 125 15.46 -5.49 1.45
C ARG A 125 14.37 -5.87 0.47
N LEU A 126 13.91 -7.12 0.52
CA LEU A 126 12.77 -7.56 -0.28
C LEU A 126 11.46 -6.90 0.16
N TRP A 127 11.28 -6.69 1.46
CA TRP A 127 10.14 -5.96 2.00
C TRP A 127 10.19 -4.47 1.63
N GLU A 128 11.33 -3.80 1.82
CA GLU A 128 11.57 -2.38 1.50
C GLU A 128 11.29 -2.11 0.02
N ALA A 129 11.88 -2.90 -0.88
CA ALA A 129 11.64 -2.77 -2.32
C ALA A 129 10.17 -3.01 -2.71
N CYS A 130 9.45 -3.87 -1.97
CA CYS A 130 8.01 -4.04 -2.17
C CYS A 130 7.24 -2.81 -1.69
N ASN A 131 7.62 -2.26 -0.55
CA ASN A 131 6.98 -1.11 0.07
C ASN A 131 7.09 0.14 -0.83
N GLU A 132 8.29 0.39 -1.34
CA GLU A 132 8.58 1.44 -2.32
C GLU A 132 7.83 1.18 -3.63
N GLY A 133 7.94 -0.03 -4.18
CA GLY A 133 7.31 -0.38 -5.46
C GLY A 133 5.79 -0.33 -5.43
N ARG A 134 5.17 -0.56 -4.28
CA ARG A 134 3.72 -0.42 -4.06
C ARG A 134 3.34 0.97 -3.55
N GLY A 135 4.31 1.83 -3.28
CA GLY A 135 4.11 3.15 -2.67
C GLY A 135 3.22 3.09 -1.42
N CYS A 136 3.40 2.11 -0.53
CA CYS A 136 2.51 1.92 0.62
C CYS A 136 2.46 3.20 1.48
N LEU A 137 3.63 3.72 1.89
CA LEU A 137 3.74 4.97 2.64
C LEU A 137 3.24 6.18 1.85
N GLY A 138 3.58 6.27 0.56
CA GLY A 138 3.16 7.39 -0.30
C GLY A 138 1.65 7.48 -0.43
N ARG A 139 0.97 6.36 -0.70
CA ARG A 139 -0.49 6.28 -0.78
C ARG A 139 -1.15 6.62 0.56
N ALA A 140 -0.58 6.16 1.66
CA ALA A 140 -1.05 6.50 3.00
C ALA A 140 -0.97 8.02 3.26
N ALA A 141 0.19 8.63 2.95
CA ALA A 141 0.38 10.08 3.08
C ALA A 141 -0.61 10.86 2.21
N THR A 142 -0.75 10.51 0.94
CA THR A 142 -1.72 11.17 0.02
C THR A 142 -3.17 10.97 0.46
N CYS A 143 -3.50 9.83 1.07
CA CYS A 143 -4.83 9.58 1.61
C CYS A 143 -5.09 10.46 2.84
N THR A 144 -4.16 10.47 3.79
CA THR A 144 -4.33 11.17 5.07
C THR A 144 -4.38 12.69 4.95
N VAL A 145 -3.70 13.30 3.97
CA VAL A 145 -3.79 14.75 3.74
C VAL A 145 -5.18 15.21 3.30
N LYS A 146 -6.01 14.31 2.71
CA LYS A 146 -7.39 14.64 2.31
C LYS A 146 -8.32 14.83 3.51
N CYS A 147 -7.94 14.32 4.68
CA CYS A 147 -8.73 14.38 5.91
C CYS A 147 -8.47 15.63 6.75
N VAL A 148 -7.42 16.41 6.44
CA VAL A 148 -7.04 17.59 7.24
C VAL A 148 -8.19 18.59 7.25
N GLY A 149 -8.70 18.89 8.44
CA GLY A 149 -9.78 19.86 8.64
C GLY A 149 -11.19 19.30 8.51
N GLU A 150 -11.37 17.97 8.41
CA GLU A 150 -12.67 17.34 8.65
C GLU A 150 -13.02 17.35 10.16
N GLU A 151 -14.31 17.41 10.49
CA GLU A 151 -14.79 17.33 11.89
C GLU A 151 -14.37 16.01 12.56
N ASP A 152 -14.51 14.89 11.82
CA ASP A 152 -14.11 13.54 12.24
C ASP A 152 -12.77 13.14 11.59
N GLU A 153 -11.75 13.99 11.70
CA GLU A 153 -10.46 13.80 11.02
C GLU A 153 -9.80 12.44 11.37
N LYS A 154 -9.94 11.97 12.61
CA LYS A 154 -9.38 10.67 13.03
C LYS A 154 -10.06 9.53 12.26
N GLU A 155 -11.38 9.46 12.29
CA GLU A 155 -12.19 8.45 11.61
C GLU A 155 -12.01 8.53 10.09
N CYS A 156 -11.77 9.73 9.55
CA CYS A 156 -11.38 9.89 8.15
C CYS A 156 -10.01 9.25 7.84
N ARG A 157 -9.03 9.39 8.74
CA ARG A 157 -7.67 8.84 8.57
C ARG A 157 -7.58 7.34 8.81
N ASP A 158 -8.44 6.76 9.65
CA ASP A 158 -8.42 5.34 10.03
C ASP A 158 -8.38 4.38 8.79
N PRO A 159 -9.20 4.57 7.72
CA PRO A 159 -9.06 3.79 6.49
C PRO A 159 -7.67 3.86 5.84
N CYS A 160 -7.05 5.05 5.81
CA CYS A 160 -5.73 5.24 5.22
C CYS A 160 -4.66 4.46 5.99
N GLU A 161 -4.72 4.51 7.33
CA GLU A 161 -3.79 3.79 8.19
C GLU A 161 -3.98 2.27 8.11
N ARG A 162 -5.24 1.79 8.13
CA ARG A 162 -5.54 0.38 7.92
C ARG A 162 -4.96 -0.13 6.60
N ASP A 163 -5.19 0.60 5.51
CA ASP A 163 -4.75 0.16 4.18
C ASP A 163 -3.22 0.20 4.06
N TRP A 164 -2.56 1.13 4.73
CA TRP A 164 -1.11 1.14 4.87
C TRP A 164 -0.58 -0.09 5.61
N ARG A 165 -1.11 -0.40 6.81
CA ARG A 165 -0.71 -1.58 7.59
C ARG A 165 -0.91 -2.87 6.78
N ARG A 166 -2.05 -3.00 6.09
CA ARG A 166 -2.33 -4.12 5.19
C ARG A 166 -1.33 -4.21 4.02
N CYS A 167 -0.90 -3.08 3.46
CA CYS A 167 0.10 -3.02 2.41
C CYS A 167 1.46 -3.52 2.91
N ASP A 168 1.89 -3.05 4.08
CA ASP A 168 3.14 -3.44 4.73
C ASP A 168 3.17 -4.94 5.02
N CYS A 169 2.09 -5.48 5.58
CA CYS A 169 1.95 -6.91 5.83
C CYS A 169 1.84 -7.73 4.54
N GLY A 170 1.21 -7.20 3.49
CA GLY A 170 1.27 -7.81 2.17
C GLY A 170 2.71 -7.92 1.64
N CYS A 171 3.56 -6.94 1.94
CA CYS A 171 4.97 -6.95 1.56
C CYS A 171 5.81 -7.94 2.36
N THR A 172 5.51 -8.20 3.64
CA THR A 172 6.20 -9.26 4.40
C THR A 172 5.92 -10.64 3.78
N GLN A 173 4.67 -10.90 3.37
CA GLN A 173 4.30 -12.14 2.67
C GLN A 173 5.05 -12.31 1.34
N LEU A 174 5.14 -11.24 0.55
CA LEU A 174 5.88 -11.27 -0.70
C LEU A 174 7.37 -11.50 -0.51
N ALA A 175 7.98 -10.91 0.52
CA ALA A 175 9.37 -11.17 0.87
C ALA A 175 9.58 -12.65 1.24
N GLY A 176 8.65 -13.24 2.00
CA GLY A 176 8.67 -14.67 2.35
C GLY A 176 8.59 -15.57 1.12
N ASN A 177 7.63 -15.31 0.23
CA ASN A 177 7.46 -16.05 -1.02
C ASN A 177 8.70 -15.96 -1.92
N ARG A 178 9.25 -14.76 -2.11
CA ARG A 178 10.46 -14.55 -2.92
C ARG A 178 11.68 -15.27 -2.33
N THR A 179 11.82 -15.28 -1.01
CA THR A 179 12.89 -16.02 -0.33
C THR A 179 12.77 -17.52 -0.55
N LYS A 180 11.55 -18.06 -0.46
CA LYS A 180 11.27 -19.48 -0.74
C LYS A 180 11.63 -19.86 -2.18
N VAL A 181 11.15 -19.09 -3.15
CA VAL A 181 11.47 -19.30 -4.58
C VAL A 181 12.98 -19.25 -4.83
N ARG A 182 13.70 -18.28 -4.24
CA ARG A 182 15.17 -18.20 -4.37
C ARG A 182 15.88 -19.45 -3.85
N ARG A 183 15.39 -20.06 -2.77
CA ARG A 183 15.95 -21.32 -2.21
C ARG A 183 15.68 -22.50 -3.13
N GLU A 184 14.46 -22.61 -3.66
CA GLU A 184 14.07 -23.66 -4.60
C GLU A 184 14.90 -23.61 -5.90
N VAL A 185 15.05 -22.42 -6.49
CA VAL A 185 15.88 -22.22 -7.68
C VAL A 185 17.34 -22.60 -7.43
N LYS A 186 17.89 -22.25 -6.25
CA LYS A 186 19.25 -22.66 -5.87
C LYS A 186 19.39 -24.17 -5.71
N ALA A 187 18.40 -24.84 -5.12
CA ALA A 187 18.40 -26.28 -4.95
C ALA A 187 18.38 -27.02 -6.30
N VAL A 188 17.53 -26.57 -7.23
CA VAL A 188 17.49 -27.09 -8.61
C VAL A 188 18.84 -26.90 -9.30
N GLY A 189 19.39 -25.68 -9.25
CA GLY A 189 20.68 -25.37 -9.89
C GLY A 189 21.87 -26.16 -9.29
N LYS A 190 21.80 -26.55 -8.02
CA LYS A 190 22.80 -27.43 -7.39
C LYS A 190 22.66 -28.88 -7.88
N SER A 191 21.43 -29.40 -7.93
CA SER A 191 21.15 -30.76 -8.40
C SER A 191 21.53 -30.97 -9.88
N THR A 192 21.33 -29.97 -10.74
CA THR A 192 21.77 -30.04 -12.15
C THR A 192 23.30 -30.04 -12.30
N LYS A 193 24.05 -29.41 -11.38
CA LYS A 193 25.51 -29.39 -11.41
C LYS A 193 26.11 -30.71 -10.92
N GLU A 194 25.56 -31.30 -9.86
CA GLU A 194 25.99 -32.60 -9.35
C GLU A 194 25.77 -33.71 -10.39
N ASN A 195 24.62 -33.73 -11.08
CA ASN A 195 24.35 -34.71 -12.15
C ASN A 195 25.25 -34.56 -13.39
N ASN A 196 25.85 -33.39 -13.64
CA ASN A 196 26.75 -33.15 -14.78
C ASN A 196 28.23 -33.39 -14.45
N GLN A 197 28.57 -33.72 -13.20
CA GLN A 197 29.94 -33.98 -12.76
C GLN A 197 30.23 -35.48 -12.58
N GLU A 198 29.24 -36.33 -12.84
CA GLU A 198 29.28 -37.79 -12.81
C GLU A 198 29.15 -38.45 -14.22
N SER A 199 29.37 -37.67 -15.29
CA SER A 199 29.41 -38.14 -16.69
C SER A 199 30.75 -37.86 -17.37
#